data_AF-A0A3S3RIH3-F1
#
_entry.id   AF-A0A3S3RIH3-F1
#
_cell.length_a   1.000
_cell.length_b   1.000
_cell.length_c   1.000
_cell.angle_alpha   90.00
_cell.angle_beta   90.00
_cell.angle_gamma   90.00
#
_symmetry.space_group_name_H-M   'P 1'
#
loop_
_entity.id
_entity.type
_entity.pdbx_description
1 polymer ?
#
loop_
_entity_poly.entity_id
_entity_poly.type
_entity_poly.pdbx_seq_one_letter_code
_entity_poly.pdbx_strand_id
1 'polypeptide(L)'
;LIFDNLKKSIAYTLTSNIPEISPFLFFILFNVPLPLGTVTILCIDLGTDMLPAISLAYEQAESDIMKRQPRDSKKDKLVNERLISMAYGQIGMIQAAAGFFAYFVILAENGFLPNFIFGKRNDWDSKAVNDLKDSYGQEWTYKRRKELEFTCHTAFFISIVIVQWADLIICKTRRNSILHQGMRNHVLNIGLIFETALAAFLSYTPGMDVVLKLYPIKFSWWFPAMPFSLLIFLYDEARRYILRRNPGGWVELETYY
;
A
#
# COMPACT_ATOMS: atom_id res chain seq x y z
N LEU A 1 -1.35 -26.16 -7.20
CA LEU A 1 -0.38 -25.40 -6.38
C LEU A 1 0.00 -24.09 -7.05
N ILE A 2 0.81 -24.09 -8.12
CA ILE A 2 1.33 -22.84 -8.69
C ILE A 2 0.24 -21.89 -9.18
N PHE A 3 -0.86 -22.41 -9.72
CA PHE A 3 -2.02 -21.58 -10.12
C PHE A 3 -2.62 -20.81 -8.94
N ASP A 4 -2.79 -21.45 -7.79
CA ASP A 4 -3.34 -20.80 -6.59
C ASP A 4 -2.32 -19.81 -5.99
N ASN A 5 -1.03 -20.13 -6.04
CA ASN A 5 0.03 -19.23 -5.58
C ASN A 5 0.17 -18.01 -6.49
N LEU A 6 0.01 -18.17 -7.81
CA LEU A 6 -0.03 -17.05 -8.75
C LEU A 6 -1.23 -16.13 -8.49
N LYS A 7 -2.40 -16.67 -8.11
CA LYS A 7 -3.53 -15.83 -7.68
C LYS A 7 -3.18 -14.95 -6.48
N LYS A 8 -2.46 -15.51 -5.50
CA LYS A 8 -2.02 -14.78 -4.30
C LYS A 8 -1.02 -13.68 -4.65
N SER A 9 -0.01 -14.02 -5.45
CA SER A 9 1.00 -13.08 -5.93
C SER A 9 0.37 -11.95 -6.75
N ILE A 10 -0.54 -12.26 -7.67
CA ILE A 10 -1.27 -11.26 -8.45
C ILE A 10 -2.15 -10.38 -7.57
N ALA A 11 -2.88 -10.96 -6.61
CA ALA A 11 -3.70 -10.17 -5.69
C ALA A 11 -2.88 -9.14 -4.91
N TYR A 12 -1.72 -9.56 -4.38
CA TYR A 12 -0.77 -8.69 -3.66
C TYR A 12 -0.18 -7.56 -4.52
N THR A 13 0.14 -7.85 -5.79
CA THR A 13 0.64 -6.78 -6.69
C THR A 13 -0.47 -5.86 -7.20
N LEU A 14 -1.73 -6.31 -7.16
CA LEU A 14 -2.86 -5.51 -7.62
C LEU A 14 -3.35 -4.57 -6.50
N THR A 15 -3.30 -4.98 -5.23
CA THR A 15 -3.71 -4.15 -4.09
C THR A 15 -2.94 -2.82 -4.04
N SER A 16 -1.62 -2.79 -4.27
CA SER A 16 -0.78 -1.58 -4.30
C SER A 16 -1.15 -0.57 -5.39
N ASN A 17 -1.77 -1.00 -6.50
CA ASN A 17 -2.10 -0.08 -7.58
C ASN A 17 -3.09 1.02 -7.14
N ILE A 18 -3.96 0.75 -6.17
CA ILE A 18 -4.95 1.73 -5.67
C ILE A 18 -4.30 2.87 -4.89
N PRO A 19 -3.47 2.64 -3.85
CA PRO A 19 -2.73 3.71 -3.20
C PRO A 19 -1.73 4.43 -4.13
N GLU A 20 -1.38 3.87 -5.29
CA GLU A 20 -0.51 4.54 -6.27
C GLU A 20 -1.28 5.43 -7.27
N ILE A 21 -2.45 5.00 -7.73
CA ILE A 21 -3.29 5.76 -8.67
C ILE A 21 -4.09 6.84 -7.94
N SER A 22 -4.57 6.55 -6.73
CA SER A 22 -5.44 7.47 -5.98
C SER A 22 -4.80 8.84 -5.67
N PRO A 23 -3.50 8.98 -5.37
CA PRO A 23 -2.82 10.28 -5.24
C PRO A 23 -2.94 11.15 -6.50
N PHE A 24 -2.80 10.57 -7.69
CA PHE A 24 -2.93 11.30 -8.95
C PHE A 24 -4.37 11.74 -9.20
N LEU A 25 -5.35 10.89 -8.90
CA LEU A 25 -6.76 11.26 -8.99
C LEU A 25 -7.09 12.38 -8.00
N PHE A 26 -6.61 12.27 -6.76
CA PHE A 26 -6.82 13.28 -5.72
C PHE A 26 -6.17 14.61 -6.07
N PHE A 27 -4.96 14.58 -6.61
CA PHE A 27 -4.23 15.74 -7.13
C PHE A 27 -5.01 16.50 -8.21
N ILE A 28 -5.67 15.79 -9.13
CA ILE A 28 -6.46 16.39 -10.22
C ILE A 28 -7.80 16.92 -9.71
N LEU A 29 -8.52 16.13 -8.90
CA LEU A 29 -9.88 16.47 -8.47
C LEU A 29 -9.90 17.60 -7.43
N PHE A 30 -8.95 17.61 -6.50
CA PHE A 30 -8.95 18.52 -5.36
C PHE A 30 -7.90 19.63 -5.45
N ASN A 31 -7.09 19.65 -6.53
CA ASN A 31 -6.05 20.64 -6.75
C ASN A 31 -5.15 20.84 -5.52
N VAL A 32 -4.74 19.73 -4.90
CA VAL A 32 -3.78 19.71 -3.79
C VAL A 32 -2.35 19.45 -4.31
N PRO A 33 -1.30 19.67 -3.51
CA PRO A 33 0.06 19.23 -3.84
C PRO A 33 0.13 17.71 -4.04
N LEU A 34 1.03 17.26 -4.91
CA LEU A 34 1.14 15.84 -5.24
C LEU A 34 1.44 15.00 -3.99
N PRO A 35 0.64 13.98 -3.65
CA PRO A 35 0.91 13.14 -2.47
C PRO A 35 1.96 12.05 -2.71
N LEU A 36 2.08 11.55 -3.94
CA LEU A 36 3.01 10.49 -4.32
C LEU A 36 3.62 10.79 -5.70
N GLY A 37 4.95 10.70 -5.81
CA GLY A 37 5.67 10.93 -7.05
C GLY A 37 5.73 9.70 -7.96
N THR A 38 6.01 9.91 -9.25
CA THR A 38 6.22 8.80 -10.21
C THR A 38 7.44 7.95 -9.86
N VAL A 39 8.52 8.58 -9.38
CA VAL A 39 9.75 7.86 -8.97
C VAL A 39 9.47 6.96 -7.78
N THR A 40 8.67 7.42 -6.81
CA THR A 40 8.32 6.61 -5.64
C THR A 40 7.43 5.42 -6.01
N ILE A 41 6.56 5.54 -7.00
CA ILE A 41 5.79 4.40 -7.55
C ILE A 41 6.74 3.36 -8.14
N LEU A 42 7.70 3.79 -8.97
CA LEU A 42 8.70 2.87 -9.52
C LEU A 42 9.53 2.17 -8.43
N CYS A 43 9.83 2.85 -7.33
CA CYS A 43 10.50 2.23 -6.18
C CYS A 43 9.65 1.16 -5.48
N ILE A 44 8.32 1.27 -5.54
CA ILE A 44 7.40 0.26 -4.98
C ILE A 44 7.36 -0.96 -5.91
N ASP A 45 6.91 -0.74 -7.15
CA ASP A 45 6.68 -1.79 -8.15
C ASP A 45 7.94 -2.60 -8.48
N LEU A 46 9.06 -1.92 -8.70
CA LEU A 46 10.31 -2.54 -9.14
C LEU A 46 11.28 -2.81 -7.99
N GLY A 47 11.02 -2.28 -6.80
CA GLY A 47 11.92 -2.33 -5.66
C GLY A 47 11.34 -3.17 -4.52
N THR A 48 10.44 -2.57 -3.74
CA THR A 48 9.98 -3.16 -2.48
C THR A 48 9.08 -4.36 -2.70
N ASP A 49 8.15 -4.32 -3.66
CA ASP A 49 7.15 -5.38 -3.84
C ASP A 49 7.64 -6.62 -4.58
N MET A 50 8.79 -6.54 -5.27
CA MET A 50 9.28 -7.63 -6.11
C MET A 50 9.60 -8.91 -5.31
N LEU A 51 10.34 -8.80 -4.20
CA LEU A 51 10.70 -9.97 -3.39
C LEU A 51 9.49 -10.55 -2.63
N PRO A 52 8.65 -9.77 -1.93
CA PRO A 52 7.41 -10.25 -1.33
C PRO A 52 6.50 -10.96 -2.34
N ALA A 53 6.28 -10.39 -3.53
CA ALA A 53 5.42 -10.98 -4.55
C ALA A 53 5.94 -12.34 -5.06
N ILE A 54 7.26 -12.47 -5.26
CA ILE A 54 7.91 -13.73 -5.64
C ILE A 54 7.84 -14.75 -4.49
N SER A 55 7.95 -14.31 -3.25
CA SER A 55 7.91 -15.20 -2.08
C SER A 55 6.60 -15.98 -1.93
N LEU A 56 5.48 -15.41 -2.41
CA LEU A 56 4.17 -16.06 -2.44
C LEU A 56 4.13 -17.28 -3.37
N ALA A 57 5.05 -17.38 -4.34
CA ALA A 57 5.16 -18.55 -5.21
C ALA A 57 5.61 -19.80 -4.43
N TYR A 58 6.35 -19.62 -3.33
CA TYR A 58 6.88 -20.69 -2.47
C TYR A 58 5.88 -21.18 -1.41
N GLU A 59 4.64 -20.70 -1.45
CA GLU A 59 3.64 -21.06 -0.45
C GLU A 59 3.14 -22.51 -0.61
N GLN A 60 2.91 -23.18 0.52
CA GLN A 60 2.40 -24.56 0.52
C GLN A 60 0.88 -24.59 0.26
N ALA A 61 0.37 -25.76 -0.12
CA ALA A 61 -1.07 -25.95 -0.33
C ALA A 61 -1.85 -25.75 0.99
N GLU A 62 -2.97 -25.03 0.92
CA GLU A 62 -3.87 -24.84 2.07
C GLU A 62 -4.74 -26.08 2.38
N SER A 63 -4.97 -26.91 1.38
CA SER A 63 -5.76 -28.14 1.46
C SER A 63 -5.20 -29.19 0.51
N ASP A 64 -5.66 -30.43 0.64
CA ASP A 64 -5.28 -31.51 -0.26
C ASP A 64 -5.81 -31.26 -1.68
N ILE A 65 -4.99 -30.58 -2.50
CA ILE A 65 -5.30 -30.20 -3.88
C ILE A 65 -5.49 -31.42 -4.79
N MET A 66 -4.99 -32.60 -4.40
CA MET A 66 -5.11 -33.83 -5.19
C MET A 66 -6.51 -34.45 -5.07
N LYS A 67 -7.30 -34.05 -4.06
CA LYS A 67 -8.71 -34.47 -3.90
C LYS A 67 -9.70 -33.58 -4.66
N ARG A 68 -9.26 -32.43 -5.17
CA ARG A 68 -10.12 -31.50 -5.92
C ARG A 68 -10.19 -31.91 -7.40
N GLN A 69 -11.36 -31.77 -8.01
CA GLN A 69 -11.52 -31.97 -9.46
C GLN A 69 -10.67 -30.95 -10.26
N PRO A 70 -10.20 -31.32 -11.46
CA PRO A 70 -9.53 -30.37 -12.35
C PRO A 70 -10.37 -29.11 -12.59
N ARG A 71 -9.71 -27.95 -12.64
CA ARG A 71 -10.39 -26.66 -12.84
C ARG A 71 -11.10 -26.61 -14.19
N ASP A 72 -12.22 -25.89 -14.25
CA ASP A 72 -12.87 -25.57 -15.52
C ASP A 72 -12.20 -24.33 -16.13
N SER A 73 -11.66 -24.44 -17.34
CA SER A 73 -10.95 -23.34 -18.01
C SER A 73 -11.85 -22.13 -18.30
N LYS A 74 -13.16 -22.32 -18.40
CA LYS A 74 -14.13 -21.25 -18.71
C LYS A 74 -14.60 -20.52 -17.46
N LYS A 75 -14.76 -21.23 -16.35
CA LYS A 75 -15.28 -20.69 -15.07
C LYS A 75 -14.17 -20.27 -14.11
N ASP A 76 -13.15 -21.10 -13.94
CA ASP A 76 -12.06 -20.89 -12.98
C ASP A 76 -10.89 -20.13 -13.63
N LYS A 77 -11.10 -18.82 -13.82
CA LYS A 77 -10.08 -17.90 -14.30
C LYS A 77 -9.03 -17.59 -13.23
N LEU A 78 -7.83 -17.21 -13.69
CA LEU A 78 -6.73 -16.79 -12.82
C LEU A 78 -7.06 -15.47 -12.13
N VAL A 79 -7.55 -14.49 -12.89
CA VAL A 79 -8.08 -13.23 -12.36
C VAL A 79 -9.58 -13.22 -12.61
N ASN A 80 -10.35 -13.10 -11.54
CA ASN A 80 -11.80 -12.99 -11.57
C ASN A 80 -12.22 -11.67 -10.93
N GLU A 81 -13.48 -11.28 -11.14
CA GLU A 81 -14.06 -10.06 -10.58
C GLU A 81 -13.97 -10.02 -9.05
N ARG A 82 -14.08 -11.18 -8.39
CA ARG A 82 -13.93 -11.32 -6.93
C ARG A 82 -12.55 -10.94 -6.43
N LEU A 83 -11.49 -11.31 -7.17
CA LEU A 83 -10.12 -10.93 -6.84
C LEU A 83 -9.97 -9.41 -6.97
N ILE A 84 -10.50 -8.83 -8.04
CA ILE A 84 -10.45 -7.38 -8.26
C ILE A 84 -11.26 -6.65 -7.18
N SER A 85 -12.46 -7.12 -6.85
CA SER A 85 -13.32 -6.54 -5.81
C SER A 85 -12.62 -6.53 -4.45
N MET A 86 -11.96 -7.63 -4.08
CA MET A 86 -11.16 -7.72 -2.85
C MET A 86 -9.93 -6.81 -2.88
N ALA A 87 -9.10 -6.95 -3.91
CA ALA A 87 -7.82 -6.27 -4.02
C ALA A 87 -8.01 -4.76 -4.19
N TYR A 88 -8.76 -4.35 -5.23
CA TYR A 88 -8.95 -2.94 -5.55
C TYR A 88 -10.03 -2.29 -4.67
N GLY A 89 -11.17 -2.97 -4.48
CA GLY A 89 -12.34 -2.36 -3.85
C GLY A 89 -12.27 -2.27 -2.33
N GLN A 90 -11.58 -3.19 -1.66
CA GLN A 90 -11.56 -3.27 -0.20
C GLN A 90 -10.17 -2.98 0.36
N ILE A 91 -9.20 -3.85 0.09
CA ILE A 91 -7.87 -3.75 0.71
C ILE A 91 -7.14 -2.52 0.19
N GLY A 92 -7.08 -2.33 -1.13
CA GLY A 92 -6.44 -1.18 -1.77
C GLY A 92 -7.02 0.16 -1.32
N MET A 93 -8.33 0.23 -1.06
CA MET A 93 -8.96 1.45 -0.53
C MET A 93 -8.50 1.77 0.90
N ILE A 94 -8.31 0.75 1.75
CA ILE A 94 -7.77 0.94 3.10
C ILE A 94 -6.29 1.36 3.04
N GLN A 95 -5.52 0.78 2.12
CA GLN A 95 -4.13 1.18 1.88
C GLN A 95 -4.02 2.63 1.40
N ALA A 96 -4.87 3.05 0.46
CA ALA A 96 -4.95 4.43 0.00
C ALA A 96 -5.29 5.39 1.15
N ALA A 97 -6.26 5.04 1.98
CA ALA A 97 -6.62 5.83 3.16
C ALA A 97 -5.43 5.99 4.13
N ALA A 98 -4.61 4.94 4.32
CA ALA A 98 -3.41 5.00 5.16
C ALA A 98 -2.37 5.99 4.61
N GLY A 99 -2.12 5.95 3.30
CA GLY A 99 -1.20 6.89 2.63
C GLY A 99 -1.68 8.34 2.72
N PHE A 100 -2.96 8.59 2.45
CA PHE A 100 -3.55 9.93 2.60
C PHE A 100 -3.51 10.42 4.04
N PHE A 101 -3.74 9.54 5.01
CA PHE A 101 -3.64 9.88 6.42
C PHE A 101 -2.24 10.36 6.79
N ALA A 102 -1.19 9.62 6.39
CA ALA A 102 0.20 10.04 6.61
C ALA A 102 0.54 11.37 5.92
N TYR A 103 0.06 11.56 4.68
CA TYR A 103 0.20 12.81 3.93
C TYR A 103 -0.38 14.01 4.69
N PHE A 104 -1.63 13.90 5.16
CA PHE A 104 -2.27 14.99 5.90
C PHE A 104 -1.64 15.25 7.26
N VAL A 105 -1.19 14.21 7.96
CA VAL A 105 -0.49 14.34 9.26
C VAL A 105 0.78 15.18 9.08
N ILE A 106 1.59 14.87 8.06
CA ILE A 106 2.86 15.57 7.84
C ILE A 106 2.64 17.01 7.40
N LEU A 107 1.66 17.26 6.53
CA LEU A 107 1.32 18.62 6.15
C LEU A 107 0.82 19.44 7.34
N ALA A 108 -0.05 18.86 8.16
CA ALA A 108 -0.58 19.53 9.34
C ALA A 108 0.51 19.84 10.37
N GLU A 109 1.44 18.91 10.61
CA GLU A 109 2.60 19.13 11.49
C GLU A 109 3.53 20.24 10.98
N ASN A 110 3.62 20.44 9.67
CA ASN A 110 4.45 21.48 9.04
C ASN A 110 3.66 22.77 8.71
N GLY A 111 2.44 22.94 9.22
CA GLY A 111 1.72 24.21 9.12
C GLY A 111 0.58 24.27 8.10
N PHE A 112 0.46 23.26 7.24
CA PHE A 112 -0.58 23.18 6.21
C PHE A 112 -1.73 22.29 6.67
N LEU A 113 -2.76 22.91 7.26
CA LEU A 113 -3.96 22.18 7.67
C LEU A 113 -4.69 21.61 6.45
N PRO A 114 -5.35 20.44 6.56
CA PRO A 114 -6.05 19.80 5.44
C PRO A 114 -7.06 20.74 4.74
N ASN A 115 -7.81 21.55 5.50
CA ASN A 115 -8.80 22.46 4.93
C ASN A 115 -8.19 23.57 4.06
N PHE A 116 -6.96 23.97 4.35
CA PHE A 116 -6.28 25.08 3.66
C PHE A 116 -5.62 24.64 2.35
N ILE A 117 -5.33 23.34 2.20
CA ILE A 117 -4.52 22.85 1.08
C ILE A 117 -5.32 22.61 -0.20
N PHE A 118 -6.65 22.49 -0.08
CA PHE A 118 -7.56 22.33 -1.20
C PHE A 118 -7.47 23.54 -2.15
N GLY A 119 -7.28 23.28 -3.44
CA GLY A 119 -7.19 24.33 -4.46
C GLY A 119 -5.85 25.08 -4.54
N LYS A 120 -4.86 24.75 -3.70
CA LYS A 120 -3.58 25.48 -3.61
C LYS A 120 -2.47 24.99 -4.53
N ARG A 121 -2.73 23.97 -5.36
CA ARG A 121 -1.76 23.42 -6.32
C ARG A 121 -1.09 24.47 -7.20
N ASN A 122 -1.86 25.38 -7.81
CA ASN A 122 -1.30 26.38 -8.73
C ASN A 122 -0.27 27.29 -8.02
N ASP A 123 -0.60 27.73 -6.81
CA ASP A 123 0.29 28.54 -5.99
C ASP A 123 1.51 27.73 -5.51
N TRP A 124 1.30 26.43 -5.20
CA TRP A 124 2.31 25.50 -4.73
C TRP A 124 3.37 25.18 -5.79
N ASP A 125 2.94 24.96 -7.04
CA ASP A 125 3.82 24.62 -8.17
C ASP A 125 4.48 25.85 -8.81
N SER A 126 3.94 27.05 -8.57
CA SER A 126 4.50 28.29 -9.12
C SER A 126 5.86 28.63 -8.48
N LYS A 127 6.90 28.66 -9.32
CA LYS A 127 8.25 29.11 -8.95
C LYS A 127 8.34 30.60 -8.64
N ALA A 128 7.36 31.39 -9.13
CA ALA A 128 7.33 32.83 -8.93
C ALA A 128 6.87 33.21 -7.51
N VAL A 129 6.05 32.37 -6.88
CA VAL A 129 5.55 32.57 -5.51
C VAL A 129 6.60 32.10 -4.52
N ASN A 130 7.08 32.98 -3.64
CA ASN A 130 8.06 32.65 -2.60
C ASN A 130 7.59 33.01 -1.18
N ASP A 131 6.34 33.45 -1.08
CA ASP A 131 5.67 34.04 0.05
C ASP A 131 4.32 33.34 0.31
N LEU A 132 4.21 32.05 -0.04
CA LEU A 132 2.98 31.30 0.20
C LEU A 132 2.76 31.18 1.71
N LYS A 133 1.65 31.74 2.19
CA LYS A 133 1.28 31.67 3.59
C LYS A 133 0.68 30.31 3.94
N ASP A 134 1.12 29.74 5.05
CA ASP A 134 0.51 28.55 5.64
C ASP A 134 -0.69 28.92 6.52
N SER A 135 -1.29 27.93 7.20
CA SER A 135 -2.44 28.17 8.08
C SER A 135 -2.11 28.95 9.35
N TYR A 136 -0.83 29.03 9.73
CA TYR A 136 -0.34 29.76 10.89
C TYR A 136 0.22 31.15 10.52
N GLY A 137 0.18 31.51 9.23
CA GLY A 137 0.65 32.80 8.71
C GLY A 137 2.16 32.87 8.42
N GLN A 138 2.88 31.75 8.40
CA GLN A 138 4.29 31.70 8.02
C GLN A 138 4.43 31.71 6.49
N GLU A 139 5.47 32.36 5.99
CA GLU A 139 5.75 32.45 4.56
C GLU A 139 6.74 31.38 4.11
N TRP A 140 6.35 30.65 3.06
CA TRP A 140 7.10 29.51 2.54
C TRP A 140 7.67 29.78 1.15
N THR A 141 9.00 29.66 1.02
CA THR A 141 9.71 29.73 -0.25
C THR A 141 9.44 28.50 -1.12
N TYR A 142 9.57 28.62 -2.45
CA TYR A 142 9.37 27.50 -3.36
C TYR A 142 10.22 26.26 -3.00
N LYS A 143 11.49 26.47 -2.63
CA LYS A 143 12.40 25.38 -2.27
C LYS A 143 11.91 24.59 -1.05
N ARG A 144 11.53 25.28 0.04
CA ARG A 144 11.05 24.63 1.27
C ARG A 144 9.73 23.89 1.07
N ARG A 145 8.84 24.43 0.24
CA ARG A 145 7.57 23.76 -0.10
C ARG A 145 7.81 22.46 -0.87
N LYS A 146 8.74 22.49 -1.84
CA LYS A 146 9.10 21.28 -2.59
C LYS A 146 9.85 20.25 -1.74
N GLU A 147 10.71 20.67 -0.81
CA GLU A 147 11.31 19.77 0.17
C GLU A 147 10.23 19.08 1.03
N LEU A 148 9.22 19.84 1.49
CA LEU A 148 8.09 19.28 2.23
C LEU A 148 7.24 18.33 1.38
N GLU A 149 6.95 18.67 0.12
CA GLU A 149 6.23 17.79 -0.82
C GLU A 149 6.96 16.46 -1.04
N PHE A 150 8.27 16.50 -1.30
CA PHE A 150 9.06 15.28 -1.47
C PHE A 150 9.15 14.47 -0.17
N THR A 151 9.18 15.14 0.98
CA THR A 151 9.07 14.46 2.29
C THR A 151 7.72 13.75 2.44
N CYS A 152 6.62 14.38 1.96
CA CYS A 152 5.31 13.74 1.92
C CYS A 152 5.29 12.52 0.99
N HIS A 153 5.94 12.58 -0.18
CA HIS A 153 6.09 11.43 -1.07
C HIS A 153 6.79 10.26 -0.36
N THR A 154 7.88 10.54 0.36
CA THR A 154 8.63 9.50 1.09
C THR A 154 7.80 8.87 2.21
N ALA A 155 7.02 9.67 2.93
CA ALA A 155 6.14 9.15 3.97
C ALA A 155 4.95 8.36 3.43
N PHE A 156 4.38 8.79 2.29
CA PHE A 156 3.34 8.01 1.61
C PHE A 156 3.92 6.68 1.13
N PHE A 157 5.12 6.67 0.54
CA PHE A 157 5.86 5.47 0.17
C PHE A 157 6.05 4.52 1.36
N ILE A 158 6.53 5.01 2.50
CA ILE A 158 6.70 4.19 3.72
C ILE A 158 5.36 3.70 4.25
N SER A 159 4.30 4.49 4.13
CA SER A 159 2.95 4.07 4.52
C SER A 159 2.47 2.89 3.67
N ILE A 160 2.76 2.89 2.36
CA ILE A 160 2.48 1.75 1.47
C ILE A 160 3.23 0.50 1.94
N VAL A 161 4.54 0.60 2.20
CA VAL A 161 5.35 -0.54 2.70
C VAL A 161 4.77 -1.12 3.99
N ILE A 162 4.33 -0.27 4.94
CA ILE A 162 3.77 -0.73 6.23
C ILE A 162 2.43 -1.46 6.06
N VAL A 163 1.56 -0.98 5.17
CA VAL A 163 0.29 -1.68 4.89
C VAL A 163 0.50 -2.92 4.02
N GLN A 164 1.57 -2.96 3.21
CA GLN A 164 1.97 -4.14 2.44
C GLN A 164 2.43 -5.29 3.35
N TRP A 165 2.98 -5.01 4.54
CA TRP A 165 3.25 -6.08 5.51
C TRP A 165 1.99 -6.87 5.86
N ALA A 166 0.90 -6.17 6.15
CA ALA A 166 -0.38 -6.82 6.43
C ALA A 166 -0.92 -7.50 5.17
N ASP A 167 -0.84 -6.84 4.01
CA ASP A 167 -1.34 -7.39 2.75
C ASP A 167 -0.63 -8.69 2.35
N LEU A 168 0.69 -8.76 2.48
CA LEU A 168 1.48 -9.97 2.22
C LEU A 168 1.04 -11.12 3.14
N ILE A 169 0.83 -10.82 4.42
CA ILE A 169 0.41 -11.79 5.43
C ILE A 169 -1.01 -12.30 5.14
N ILE A 170 -1.93 -11.44 4.70
CA ILE A 170 -3.29 -11.87 4.36
C ILE A 170 -3.35 -12.62 3.02
N CYS A 171 -2.62 -12.17 2.00
CA CYS A 171 -2.54 -12.81 0.68
C CYS A 171 -1.91 -14.21 0.75
N LYS A 172 -1.17 -14.51 1.83
CA LYS A 172 -0.63 -15.84 2.10
C LYS A 172 -1.70 -16.94 2.12
N THR A 173 -2.89 -16.66 2.66
CA THR A 173 -3.95 -17.66 2.82
C THR A 173 -5.29 -17.16 2.28
N ARG A 174 -5.95 -17.96 1.43
CA ARG A 174 -7.25 -17.60 0.84
C ARG A 174 -8.44 -18.03 1.69
N ARG A 175 -8.32 -19.15 2.41
CA ARG A 175 -9.39 -19.73 3.26
C ARG A 175 -8.94 -20.01 4.68
N ASN A 176 -7.73 -20.54 4.85
CA ASN A 176 -7.23 -20.92 6.17
C ASN A 176 -6.89 -19.68 7.02
N SER A 177 -6.87 -19.87 8.34
CA SER A 177 -6.42 -18.84 9.27
C SER A 177 -4.91 -18.78 9.23
N ILE A 178 -4.35 -17.59 9.43
CA ILE A 178 -2.91 -17.43 9.63
C ILE A 178 -2.44 -18.22 10.85
N LEU A 179 -3.28 -18.33 11.90
CA LEU A 179 -2.95 -19.10 13.11
C LEU A 179 -2.81 -20.60 12.82
N HIS A 180 -3.62 -21.13 11.90
CA HIS A 180 -3.55 -22.55 11.52
C HIS A 180 -2.41 -22.83 10.54
N GLN A 181 -2.16 -21.93 9.58
CA GLN A 181 -1.10 -22.11 8.57
C GLN A 181 0.30 -21.81 9.14
N GLY A 182 0.40 -20.82 10.03
CA GLY A 182 1.65 -20.32 10.61
C GLY A 182 2.57 -19.59 9.62
N MET A 183 3.68 -19.01 10.11
CA MET A 183 4.69 -18.29 9.32
C MET A 183 5.89 -19.17 8.92
N ARG A 184 5.63 -20.35 8.33
CA ARG A 184 6.68 -21.33 7.97
C ARG A 184 7.48 -21.01 6.71
N ASN A 185 7.01 -20.06 5.88
CA ASN A 185 7.67 -19.71 4.63
C ASN A 185 8.84 -18.76 4.92
N HIS A 186 10.06 -19.28 4.95
CA HIS A 186 11.27 -18.49 5.22
C HIS A 186 11.53 -17.43 4.15
N VAL A 187 11.20 -17.71 2.88
CA VAL A 187 11.38 -16.75 1.78
C VAL A 187 10.48 -15.53 1.98
N LEU A 188 9.24 -15.74 2.44
CA LEU A 188 8.30 -14.66 2.76
C LEU A 188 8.80 -13.79 3.92
N ASN A 189 9.30 -14.42 4.99
CA ASN A 189 9.82 -13.67 6.14
C ASN A 189 11.07 -12.86 5.77
N ILE A 190 11.96 -13.39 4.92
CA ILE A 190 13.10 -12.65 4.37
C ILE A 190 12.61 -11.50 3.48
N GLY A 191 11.56 -11.73 2.69
CA GLY A 191 10.91 -10.70 1.87
C GLY A 191 10.49 -9.48 2.69
N LEU A 192 9.76 -9.68 3.80
CA LEU A 192 9.33 -8.59 4.70
C LEU A 192 10.51 -7.80 5.30
N ILE A 193 11.56 -8.50 5.72
CA ILE A 193 12.75 -7.86 6.30
C ILE A 193 13.47 -7.06 5.21
N PHE A 194 13.63 -7.63 4.02
CA PHE A 194 14.27 -6.96 2.89
C PHE A 194 13.49 -5.73 2.45
N GLU A 195 12.17 -5.84 2.33
CA GLU A 195 11.27 -4.74 1.96
C GLU A 195 11.44 -3.55 2.92
N THR A 196 11.38 -3.83 4.22
CA THR A 196 11.58 -2.82 5.28
C THR A 196 12.97 -2.21 5.25
N ALA A 197 14.00 -3.05 5.08
CA ALA A 197 15.39 -2.60 5.01
C ALA A 197 15.65 -1.74 3.77
N LEU A 198 15.07 -2.11 2.62
CA LEU A 198 15.16 -1.34 1.39
C LEU A 198 14.45 0.01 1.53
N ALA A 199 13.25 0.04 2.12
CA ALA A 199 12.54 1.28 2.39
C ALA A 199 13.33 2.22 3.31
N ALA A 200 13.92 1.67 4.38
CA ALA A 200 14.79 2.43 5.29
C ALA A 200 16.07 2.91 4.58
N PHE A 201 16.70 2.06 3.77
CA PHE A 201 17.87 2.43 2.97
C PHE A 201 17.56 3.57 2.00
N LEU A 202 16.44 3.49 1.27
CA LEU A 202 16.03 4.52 0.33
C LEU A 202 15.68 5.86 1.01
N SER A 203 15.14 5.84 2.23
CA SER A 203 14.77 7.05 2.96
C SER A 203 15.96 7.72 3.68
N TYR A 204 16.89 6.95 4.23
CA TYR A 204 17.94 7.48 5.12
C TYR A 204 19.33 7.59 4.51
N THR A 205 19.57 7.01 3.32
CA THR A 205 20.90 7.06 2.70
C THR A 205 21.17 8.45 2.11
N PRO A 206 22.31 9.09 2.44
CA PRO A 206 22.65 10.40 1.91
C PRO A 206 22.83 10.34 0.38
N GLY A 207 22.26 11.31 -0.34
CA GLY A 207 22.28 11.39 -1.80
C GLY A 207 21.01 10.87 -2.48
N MET A 208 20.12 10.18 -1.76
CA MET A 208 18.80 9.77 -2.30
C MET A 208 17.84 10.96 -2.49
N ASP A 209 18.06 12.06 -1.77
CA ASP A 209 17.38 13.34 -1.92
C ASP A 209 17.66 14.00 -3.28
N VAL A 210 18.84 13.75 -3.85
CA VAL A 210 19.22 14.28 -5.17
C VAL A 210 18.79 13.34 -6.30
N VAL A 211 19.04 12.03 -6.15
CA VAL A 211 18.79 11.04 -7.22
C VAL A 211 17.32 10.69 -7.34
N LEU A 212 16.67 10.35 -6.23
CA LEU A 212 15.28 9.85 -6.21
C LEU A 212 14.30 10.86 -5.62
N LYS A 213 14.79 12.00 -5.10
CA LYS A 213 13.98 12.99 -4.37
C LYS A 213 13.29 12.39 -3.16
N LEU A 214 13.96 11.46 -2.48
CA LEU A 214 13.50 10.89 -1.22
C LEU A 214 14.18 11.62 -0.07
N TYR A 215 13.38 12.19 0.82
CA TYR A 215 13.89 12.96 1.96
C TYR A 215 13.82 12.12 3.24
N PRO A 216 14.77 12.31 4.15
CA PRO A 216 14.78 11.57 5.41
C PRO A 216 13.55 11.96 6.25
N ILE A 217 12.78 10.95 6.64
CA ILE A 217 11.58 11.16 7.47
C ILE A 217 11.87 10.95 8.95
N LYS A 218 11.14 11.69 9.81
CA LYS A 218 11.18 11.47 11.25
C LYS A 218 10.65 10.07 11.58
N PHE A 219 11.21 9.44 12.61
CA PHE A 219 10.75 8.13 13.06
C PHE A 219 9.26 8.11 13.46
N SER A 220 8.73 9.24 13.94
CA SER A 220 7.30 9.41 14.25
C SER A 220 6.39 9.18 13.04
N TRP A 221 6.86 9.47 11.82
CA TRP A 221 6.07 9.37 10.59
C TRP A 221 5.98 7.95 10.02
N TRP A 222 6.60 6.96 10.67
CA TRP A 222 6.36 5.54 10.38
C TRP A 222 5.05 5.04 11.01
N PHE A 223 4.66 5.56 12.16
CA PHE A 223 3.49 5.05 12.89
C PHE A 223 2.10 5.35 12.31
N PRO A 224 1.84 6.44 11.55
CA PRO A 224 0.50 6.77 11.05
C PRO A 224 -0.18 5.65 10.24
N ALA A 225 0.59 4.82 9.53
CA ALA A 225 0.06 3.72 8.72
C ALA A 225 -0.20 2.42 9.51
N MET A 226 0.40 2.26 10.70
CA MET A 226 0.30 1.04 11.51
C MET A 226 -1.14 0.67 11.90
N PRO A 227 -2.03 1.60 12.31
CA PRO A 227 -3.42 1.27 12.61
C PRO A 227 -4.17 0.71 11.40
N PHE A 228 -3.88 1.21 10.19
CA PHE A 228 -4.49 0.72 8.95
C PHE A 228 -3.97 -0.67 8.56
N SER A 229 -2.67 -0.92 8.77
CA SER A 229 -2.08 -2.25 8.60
C SER A 229 -2.75 -3.28 9.52
N LEU A 230 -2.96 -2.93 10.80
CA LEU A 230 -3.71 -3.77 11.74
C LEU A 230 -5.17 -3.96 11.31
N LEU A 231 -5.81 -2.90 10.80
CA LEU A 231 -7.19 -2.96 10.30
C LEU A 231 -7.32 -3.94 9.12
N ILE A 232 -6.40 -3.90 8.16
CA ILE A 232 -6.36 -4.83 7.01
C ILE A 232 -6.26 -6.28 7.51
N PHE A 233 -5.35 -6.52 8.45
CA PHE A 233 -5.16 -7.85 9.04
C PHE A 233 -6.42 -8.37 9.74
N LEU A 234 -7.04 -7.55 10.61
CA LEU A 234 -8.25 -7.92 11.34
C LEU A 234 -9.44 -8.11 10.41
N TYR A 235 -9.58 -7.25 9.40
CA TYR A 235 -10.64 -7.32 8.40
C TYR A 235 -10.60 -8.65 7.63
N ASP A 236 -9.44 -9.01 7.09
CA ASP A 236 -9.33 -10.25 6.31
C ASP A 236 -9.45 -11.51 7.19
N GLU A 237 -8.92 -11.48 8.42
CA GLU A 237 -9.08 -12.62 9.33
C GLU A 237 -10.54 -12.82 9.74
N ALA A 238 -11.28 -11.73 10.00
CA ALA A 238 -12.72 -11.79 10.26
C ALA A 238 -13.50 -12.33 9.04
N ARG A 239 -13.16 -11.86 7.83
CA ARG A 239 -13.74 -12.36 6.58
C ARG A 239 -13.51 -13.86 6.41
N ARG A 240 -12.28 -14.33 6.60
CA ARG A 240 -11.93 -15.76 6.50
C ARG A 240 -12.61 -16.59 7.59
N TYR A 241 -12.77 -16.05 8.80
CA TYR A 241 -13.54 -16.71 9.85
C TYR A 241 -15.00 -16.91 9.45
N ILE A 242 -15.66 -15.90 8.87
CA ILE A 242 -17.04 -16.01 8.37
C ILE A 242 -17.14 -17.03 7.23
N LEU A 243 -16.18 -17.04 6.31
CA LEU A 243 -16.11 -17.97 5.19
C LEU A 243 -15.96 -19.44 5.64
N ARG A 244 -15.23 -19.69 6.73
CA ARG A 244 -15.12 -21.03 7.33
C ARG A 244 -16.40 -21.47 8.04
N ARG A 245 -17.10 -20.54 8.69
CA ARG A 245 -18.30 -20.85 9.49
C ARG A 245 -19.53 -21.11 8.61
N ASN A 246 -19.69 -20.36 7.52
CA ASN A 246 -20.84 -20.46 6.61
C ASN A 246 -20.41 -20.79 5.17
N PRO A 247 -20.08 -22.06 4.88
CA PRO A 247 -19.79 -22.49 3.51
C PRO A 247 -21.03 -22.32 2.61
N GLY A 248 -20.86 -21.69 1.46
CA GLY A 248 -21.94 -21.32 0.53
C GLY A 248 -22.61 -19.98 0.83
N GLY A 249 -22.14 -19.23 1.83
CA GLY A 249 -22.66 -17.91 2.16
C GLY A 249 -22.27 -16.82 1.16
N TRP A 250 -22.89 -15.65 1.32
CA TRP A 250 -22.63 -14.46 0.48
C TRP A 250 -21.15 -14.08 0.41
N VAL A 251 -20.42 -14.19 1.53
CA VAL A 251 -18.98 -13.87 1.59
C VAL A 251 -18.15 -14.80 0.69
N GLU A 252 -18.50 -16.09 0.57
CA GLU A 252 -17.79 -17.01 -0.33
C GLU A 252 -18.11 -16.71 -1.80
N LEU A 253 -19.35 -16.29 -2.10
CA LEU A 253 -19.74 -15.95 -3.46
C LEU A 253 -19.12 -14.64 -3.97
N GLU A 254 -18.92 -13.65 -3.08
CA GLU A 254 -18.42 -12.34 -3.47
C GLU A 254 -16.90 -12.20 -3.29
N THR A 255 -16.32 -12.79 -2.24
CA THR A 255 -14.94 -12.47 -1.83
C THR A 255 -13.95 -13.62 -2.02
N TYR A 256 -14.42 -14.85 -2.26
CA TYR A 256 -13.53 -15.98 -2.48
C TYR A 256 -13.10 -16.03 -3.95
N TYR A 257 -11.86 -15.59 -4.19
CA TYR A 257 -11.14 -15.74 -5.46
C TYR A 257 -10.15 -16.87 -5.40
#